data_AF-A0A0M1JB15-F1
#
_entry.id   AF-A0A0M1JB15-F1
#
_cell.length_a   1.000
_cell.length_b   1.000
_cell.length_c   1.000
_cell.angle_alpha   90.00
_cell.angle_beta   90.00
_cell.angle_gamma   90.00
#
_symmetry.space_group_name_H-M   'P 1'
#
loop_
_entity.id
_entity.type
_entity.pdbx_description
1 polymer ?
#
loop_
_entity_poly.entity_id
_entity_poly.type
_entity_poly.pdbx_seq_one_letter_code
_entity_poly.pdbx_strand_id
1 'polypeptide(L)' 'PHTLPTEGWTPDKVMELGQELMTAVIKSAPVEEFLSYHKPEEILSRYQPSEILSYYQPEQRLAGLTKEQIRAYLEKLKN' A
#
# COMPACT_ATOMS: atom_id res chain seq x y z
N PRO A 1 -19.75 33.28 17.99
CA PRO A 1 -20.04 31.83 17.85
C PRO A 1 -20.52 31.53 16.43
N HIS A 2 -19.67 30.92 15.60
CA HIS A 2 -20.07 30.45 14.28
C HIS A 2 -20.69 29.06 14.45
N THR A 3 -22.01 29.01 14.59
CA THR A 3 -22.76 27.77 14.49
C THR A 3 -23.07 27.52 13.03
N LEU A 4 -22.69 26.35 12.50
CA LEU A 4 -23.14 25.92 11.19
C LEU A 4 -24.68 25.86 11.20
N PRO A 5 -25.38 26.40 10.19
CA PRO A 5 -26.83 26.31 10.11
C PRO A 5 -27.21 24.82 10.05
N THR A 6 -28.09 24.36 10.94
CA THR A 6 -28.52 22.95 11.04
C THR A 6 -29.53 22.56 9.95
N GLU A 7 -30.06 23.54 9.22
CA GLU A 7 -30.93 23.31 8.06
C GLU A 7 -30.14 22.68 6.91
N GLY A 8 -30.66 21.55 6.39
CA GLY A 8 -30.09 20.85 5.24
C GLY A 8 -28.95 19.87 5.57
N TRP A 9 -28.64 19.62 6.86
CA TRP A 9 -27.77 18.51 7.26
C TRP A 9 -28.57 17.21 7.36
N THR A 10 -28.59 16.46 6.27
CA THR A 10 -29.07 15.08 6.26
C THR A 10 -27.91 14.13 6.57
N PRO A 11 -28.20 12.89 7.02
CA PRO A 11 -27.17 11.85 7.15
C PRO A 11 -26.34 11.68 5.87
N ASP A 12 -26.99 11.75 4.70
CA ASP A 12 -26.32 11.62 3.40
C ASP A 12 -25.31 12.74 3.17
N LYS A 13 -25.68 14.00 3.48
CA LYS A 13 -24.79 15.16 3.31
C LYS A 13 -23.60 15.13 4.26
N VAL A 14 -23.81 14.64 5.49
CA VAL A 14 -22.70 14.41 6.45
C VAL A 14 -21.75 13.36 5.91
N MET A 15 -22.29 12.28 5.31
CA MET A 15 -21.46 11.23 4.76
C MET A 15 -20.68 11.67 3.52
N GLU A 16 -21.31 12.44 2.63
CA GLU A 16 -20.67 13.04 1.46
C GLU A 16 -19.49 13.92 1.88
N LEU A 17 -19.71 14.86 2.81
CA LEU A 17 -18.64 15.70 3.36
C LEU A 17 -17.53 14.87 4.00
N GLY A 18 -17.88 13.80 4.72
CA GLY A 18 -16.92 12.89 5.32
C GLY A 18 -16.03 12.19 4.27
N GLN A 19 -16.61 11.75 3.16
CA GLN A 19 -15.87 11.13 2.05
C GLN A 19 -14.98 12.15 1.32
N GLU A 20 -15.46 13.37 1.10
CA GLU A 20 -14.68 14.45 0.51
C GLU A 20 -13.47 14.80 1.38
N LEU A 21 -13.69 14.96 2.69
CA LEU A 21 -12.62 15.24 3.64
C LEU A 21 -11.60 14.11 3.69
N MET A 22 -12.05 12.85 3.80
CA MET A 22 -11.16 11.68 3.77
C MET A 22 -10.31 11.68 2.49
N THR A 23 -10.94 11.92 1.34
CA THR A 23 -10.24 11.95 0.04
C THR A 23 -9.20 13.06 -0.02
N ALA A 24 -9.54 14.26 0.48
CA ALA A 24 -8.63 15.40 0.51
C ALA A 24 -7.42 15.13 1.42
N VAL A 25 -7.65 14.52 2.59
CA VAL A 25 -6.58 14.12 3.52
C VAL A 25 -5.67 13.08 2.86
N ILE A 26 -6.21 12.00 2.29
CA ILE A 26 -5.40 10.95 1.65
C ILE A 26 -4.55 11.53 0.50
N LYS A 27 -5.10 12.45 -0.30
CA LYS A 27 -4.36 13.07 -1.42
C LYS A 27 -3.25 14.02 -1.00
N SER A 28 -3.34 14.60 0.20
CA SER A 28 -2.40 15.62 0.69
C SER A 28 -1.44 15.13 1.76
N ALA A 29 -1.74 14.00 2.41
CA ALA A 29 -0.89 13.39 3.41
C ALA A 29 0.46 12.95 2.82
N PRO A 30 1.57 13.12 3.55
CA PRO A 30 2.85 12.50 3.20
C PRO A 30 2.68 10.98 3.08
N VAL A 31 3.30 10.39 2.05
CA VAL A 31 3.18 8.95 1.78
C VAL A 31 3.72 8.15 2.96
N GLU A 32 4.82 8.58 3.57
CA GLU A 32 5.43 7.92 4.72
C GLU A 32 4.49 7.87 5.92
N GLU A 33 3.77 8.96 6.19
CA GLU A 33 2.80 9.04 7.27
C GLU A 33 1.60 8.11 7.00
N PHE A 34 1.06 8.14 5.77
CA PHE A 34 -0.02 7.26 5.35
C PHE A 34 0.36 5.77 5.48
N LEU A 35 1.54 5.40 4.99
CA LEU A 35 2.02 4.02 5.06
C LEU A 35 2.36 3.58 6.49
N SER A 36 2.67 4.50 7.42
CA SER A 36 2.98 4.17 8.81
C SER A 36 1.82 3.51 9.57
N TYR A 37 0.59 3.71 9.10
CA TYR A 37 -0.62 3.08 9.65
C TYR A 37 -0.85 1.65 9.16
N HIS A 38 -0.04 1.16 8.21
CA HIS A 38 -0.20 -0.15 7.58
C HIS A 38 1.04 -1.02 7.78
N LYS A 39 0.82 -2.32 7.91
CA LYS A 39 1.93 -3.28 7.87
C LYS A 39 2.40 -3.45 6.43
N PRO A 40 3.71 -3.62 6.18
CA PRO A 40 4.23 -3.85 4.83
C PRO A 40 3.52 -5.01 4.11
N GLU A 41 3.18 -6.09 4.80
CA GLU A 41 2.49 -7.25 4.22
C GLU A 41 1.09 -6.92 3.70
N GLU A 42 0.36 -6.03 4.37
CA GLU A 42 -0.99 -5.59 3.96
C GLU A 42 -0.93 -4.83 2.63
N ILE A 43 0.13 -4.03 2.44
CA ILE A 43 0.37 -3.27 1.22
C ILE A 43 0.85 -4.20 0.11
N LEU A 44 1.88 -5.01 0.38
CA LEU A 44 2.52 -5.87 -0.61
C LEU A 44 1.59 -6.97 -1.13
N SER A 45 0.67 -7.47 -0.30
CA SER A 45 -0.34 -8.46 -0.71
C SER A 45 -1.29 -7.98 -1.82
N ARG A 46 -1.34 -6.67 -2.10
CA ARG A 46 -2.15 -6.09 -3.18
C ARG A 46 -1.48 -6.15 -4.54
N TYR A 47 -0.18 -6.42 -4.59
CA TYR A 47 0.61 -6.46 -5.82
C TYR A 47 1.03 -7.89 -6.15
N GLN A 48 1.14 -8.19 -7.44
CA GLN A 48 1.76 -9.43 -7.87
C GLN A 48 3.25 -9.41 -7.52
N PRO A 49 3.83 -10.56 -7.09
CA PRO A 49 5.26 -10.63 -6.80
C PRO A 49 6.14 -10.13 -7.95
N SER A 50 5.76 -10.37 -9.21
CA SER A 50 6.50 -9.87 -10.37
C SER A 50 6.53 -8.35 -10.49
N GLU A 51 5.45 -7.66 -10.12
CA GLU A 51 5.36 -6.20 -10.11
C GLU A 51 6.31 -5.63 -9.05
N ILE A 52 6.29 -6.20 -7.85
CA ILE A 52 7.19 -5.82 -6.75
C ILE A 52 8.65 -6.05 -7.17
N LEU A 53 8.96 -7.24 -7.68
CA LEU A 53 10.33 -7.60 -8.07
C LEU A 53 10.86 -6.80 -9.26
N SER A 54 9.99 -6.21 -10.09
CA SER A 54 10.39 -5.41 -11.24
C SER A 54 11.21 -4.16 -10.86
N TYR A 55 11.01 -3.62 -9.66
CA TYR A 55 11.74 -2.47 -9.13
C TYR A 55 13.15 -2.83 -8.63
N TYR A 56 13.46 -4.12 -8.47
CA TYR A 56 14.74 -4.61 -7.97
C TYR A 56 15.60 -5.17 -9.12
N GLN A 57 16.90 -4.88 -9.07
CA GLN A 57 17.88 -5.51 -9.94
C GLN A 57 17.96 -7.02 -9.67
N PRO A 58 18.33 -7.86 -10.65
CA PRO A 58 18.37 -9.31 -10.48
C PRO A 58 19.13 -9.78 -9.23
N GLU A 59 20.25 -9.14 -8.90
CA GLU A 59 21.07 -9.46 -7.72
C GLU A 59 20.33 -9.14 -6.41
N GLN A 60 19.57 -8.05 -6.38
CA GLN A 60 18.77 -7.65 -5.22
C GLN A 60 17.59 -8.60 -4.97
N ARG A 61 17.03 -9.20 -6.03
CA ARG A 61 15.95 -10.19 -5.91
C ARG A 61 16.40 -11.48 -5.22
N LEU A 62 17.71 -11.76 -5.25
CA LEU A 62 18.32 -12.90 -4.59
C LEU A 62 18.83 -12.56 -3.18
N ALA A 63 18.76 -11.29 -2.76
CA ALA A 63 19.16 -10.87 -1.43
C ALA A 63 18.31 -11.59 -0.37
N GLY A 64 18.97 -12.11 0.67
CA GLY A 64 18.31 -12.90 1.72
C GLY A 64 18.21 -14.40 1.42
N LEU A 65 18.52 -14.86 0.21
CA LEU A 65 18.66 -16.29 -0.09
C LEU A 65 20.08 -16.79 0.18
N THR A 66 20.20 -18.00 0.70
CA THR A 66 21.49 -18.69 0.83
C THR A 66 21.95 -19.26 -0.52
N LYS A 67 23.26 -19.49 -0.66
CA LYS A 67 23.82 -20.14 -1.85
C LYS A 67 23.19 -21.51 -2.08
N GLU A 68 22.89 -22.24 -1.01
CA GLU A 68 22.27 -23.56 -1.04
C GLU A 68 20.84 -23.50 -1.60
N GLN A 69 20.04 -22.51 -1.18
CA GLN A 69 18.69 -22.29 -1.71
C GLN A 69 18.71 -21.95 -3.21
N ILE A 70 19.64 -21.09 -3.63
CA ILE A 70 19.79 -20.71 -5.04
C ILE A 70 20.18 -21.94 -5.88
N ARG A 71 21.18 -22.72 -5.43
CA ARG A 71 21.60 -23.95 -6.13
C ARG A 71 20.46 -24.97 -6.24
N ALA A 72 19.72 -25.19 -5.15
CA ALA A 72 18.60 -26.12 -5.14
C ALA A 72 17.53 -25.74 -6.18
N TYR A 73 17.26 -24.45 -6.37
CA TYR A 73 16.36 -23.98 -7.42
C TYR A 73 16.93 -24.20 -8.82
N LEU A 74 18.21 -23.88 -9.05
CA LEU A 74 18.86 -24.09 -10.35
C LEU A 74 18.87 -25.56 -10.78
N GLU A 75 19.07 -26.50 -9.85
CA GLU A 75 18.98 -27.93 -10.16
C GLU A 75 17.58 -28.37 -10.57
N LYS A 76 16.52 -27.77 -10.01
CA LYS A 76 15.14 -28.04 -10.43
C LYS A 76 14.85 -27.59 -11.87
N LEU A 77 15.51 -26.54 -12.35
CA LEU A 77 15.32 -26.02 -13.71
C LEU A 77 16.04 -26.84 -14.79
N LYS A 78 17.01 -27.69 -14.40
CA LYS A 78 17.77 -28.54 -15.33
C LYS A 78 17.05 -29.86 -15.65
N ASN A 79 16.02 -30.20 -14.88
CA ASN A 79 15.16 -31.38 -15.05
C ASN A 79 13.86 -30.97 -15.75
#